data_AF-A0AAJ0AM92-F1
#
_entry.id   AF-A0AAJ0AM92-F1
#
_cell.length_a   1.000
_cell.length_b   1.000
_cell.length_c   1.000
_cell.angle_alpha   90.00
_cell.angle_beta   90.00
_cell.angle_gamma   90.00
#
_symmetry.space_group_name_H-M   'P 1'
#
loop_
_entity.id
_entity.type
_entity.pdbx_description
1 polymer ?
#
loop_
_entity_poly.entity_id
_entity_poly.type
_entity_poly.pdbx_seq_one_letter_code
_entity_poly.pdbx_strand_id
1 'polypeptide(L)'
;MKTYVVSIESPLINGTVTFESKVPPHYPCGPKELRSNLQTAKNFGWANAVPDSDAVVDLIVGGEQVKYTGYGYHDKDWGDRPFVESFIDWYWGHARLGDYSIVWFDFIDDELVNTVSSYASKDGKIITASCKEGAVKVRPVDGPYPPVGDGNFPSAFNIVMDLGKEGILNATVTRELTVLEVPIYERWTGPAVGSINGGPEMTGVGLWEEVNLLNPLA
;
A
#
# COMPACT_ATOMS: atom_id res chain seq x y z
N MET A 1 -6.05 -9.67 -13.12
CA MET A 1 -5.05 -10.66 -13.58
C MET A 1 -5.19 -11.85 -12.64
N LYS A 2 -5.27 -13.09 -13.13
CA LYS A 2 -5.48 -14.23 -12.22
C LYS A 2 -4.17 -14.69 -11.58
N THR A 3 -3.14 -14.83 -12.41
CA THR A 3 -1.80 -15.24 -11.99
C THR A 3 -0.78 -14.25 -12.56
N TYR A 4 0.19 -13.84 -11.75
CA TYR A 4 1.35 -13.04 -12.17
C TYR A 4 2.61 -13.79 -11.76
N VAL A 5 3.60 -13.87 -12.65
CA VAL A 5 4.85 -14.58 -12.38
C VAL A 5 6.01 -13.64 -12.68
N VAL A 6 6.87 -13.45 -11.69
CA VAL A 6 8.16 -12.80 -11.84
C VAL A 6 9.22 -13.88 -11.94
N SER A 7 9.86 -13.99 -13.10
CA SER A 7 11.03 -14.85 -13.28
C SER A 7 12.29 -14.00 -13.20
N ILE A 8 13.23 -14.40 -12.36
CA ILE A 8 14.52 -13.73 -12.19
C ILE A 8 15.60 -14.69 -12.66
N GLU A 9 16.43 -14.25 -13.59
CA GLU A 9 17.55 -15.03 -14.11
C GLU A 9 18.82 -14.17 -14.04
N SER A 10 19.64 -14.42 -13.02
CA SER A 10 20.93 -13.76 -12.82
C SER A 10 21.92 -14.71 -12.13
N PRO A 11 23.24 -14.41 -12.15
CA PRO A 11 24.21 -15.24 -11.43
C PRO A 11 23.99 -15.32 -9.91
N LEU A 12 23.39 -14.28 -9.31
CA LEU A 12 23.18 -14.20 -7.86
C LEU A 12 21.79 -14.71 -7.43
N ILE A 13 20.76 -14.43 -8.23
CA ILE A 13 19.36 -14.77 -7.95
C ILE A 13 18.77 -15.48 -9.18
N ASN A 14 18.20 -16.66 -8.98
CA ASN A 14 17.53 -17.42 -10.02
C ASN A 14 16.24 -18.07 -9.51
N GLY A 15 15.14 -17.99 -10.26
CA GLY A 15 13.89 -18.67 -9.91
C GLY A 15 12.66 -17.80 -10.16
N THR A 16 11.59 -18.06 -9.40
CA THR A 16 10.30 -17.40 -9.61
C THR A 16 9.64 -16.91 -8.33
N VAL A 17 8.87 -15.84 -8.46
CA VAL A 17 7.82 -15.46 -7.51
C VAL A 17 6.49 -15.50 -8.24
N THR A 18 5.55 -16.33 -7.76
CA THR A 18 4.22 -16.49 -8.36
C THR A 18 3.18 -15.88 -7.43
N PHE A 19 2.27 -15.09 -8.00
CA PHE A 19 1.17 -14.43 -7.29
C PHE A 19 -0.15 -14.96 -7.84
N GLU A 20 -0.94 -15.62 -7.00
CA GLU A 20 -2.31 -16.04 -7.31
C GLU A 20 -3.30 -15.04 -6.73
N SER A 21 -3.84 -14.17 -7.59
CA SER A 21 -4.68 -13.06 -7.18
C SER A 21 -5.99 -13.53 -6.55
N LYS A 22 -6.34 -12.92 -5.42
CA LYS A 22 -7.57 -13.20 -4.65
C LYS A 22 -8.68 -12.20 -4.93
N VAL A 23 -8.32 -11.03 -5.44
CA VAL A 23 -9.22 -9.87 -5.53
C VAL A 23 -9.05 -9.13 -6.88
N PRO A 24 -10.08 -8.45 -7.40
CA PRO A 24 -9.99 -7.82 -8.72
C PRO A 24 -9.02 -6.63 -8.73
N PRO A 25 -8.30 -6.39 -9.85
CA PRO A 25 -7.43 -5.23 -10.00
C PRO A 25 -8.22 -3.92 -10.00
N HIS A 26 -7.54 -2.82 -9.69
CA HIS A 26 -8.15 -1.50 -9.67
C HIS A 26 -7.21 -0.40 -10.14
N TYR A 27 -7.81 0.74 -10.42
CA TYR A 27 -7.14 2.02 -10.66
C TYR A 27 -7.38 2.93 -9.44
N PRO A 28 -6.72 4.10 -9.32
CA PRO A 28 -6.73 4.89 -8.09
C PRO A 28 -8.15 5.11 -7.52
N CYS A 29 -9.09 5.50 -8.38
CA CYS A 29 -10.41 5.94 -7.93
C CYS A 29 -11.54 4.95 -8.17
N GLY A 30 -11.24 3.71 -8.58
CA GLY A 30 -12.28 2.76 -8.95
C GLY A 30 -11.77 1.44 -9.53
N PRO A 31 -12.69 0.51 -9.87
CA PRO A 31 -12.35 -0.72 -10.57
C PRO A 31 -11.58 -0.46 -11.86
N LYS A 32 -10.88 -1.50 -12.34
CA LYS A 32 -10.21 -1.45 -13.65
C LYS A 32 -11.23 -1.27 -14.77
N GLU A 33 -11.31 -0.07 -15.33
CA GLU A 33 -12.21 0.27 -16.45
C GLU A 33 -11.49 0.99 -17.59
N LEU A 34 -12.03 0.85 -18.81
CA LEU A 34 -11.44 1.49 -19.98
C LEU A 34 -11.57 3.01 -19.87
N ARG A 35 -10.49 3.75 -20.15
CA ARG A 35 -10.42 5.23 -20.07
C ARG A 35 -10.55 5.82 -18.66
N SER A 36 -10.41 5.02 -17.61
CA SER A 36 -10.26 5.56 -16.25
C SER A 36 -9.02 6.44 -16.16
N ASN A 37 -9.08 7.46 -15.31
CA ASN A 37 -7.88 8.20 -14.92
C ASN A 37 -6.99 7.27 -14.09
N LEU A 38 -5.71 7.23 -14.45
CA LEU A 38 -4.69 6.41 -13.79
C LEU A 38 -3.79 7.23 -12.86
N GLN A 39 -4.01 8.54 -12.79
CA GLN A 39 -3.24 9.41 -11.90
C GLN A 39 -3.81 9.35 -10.48
N THR A 40 -2.94 9.02 -9.51
CA THR A 40 -3.24 9.19 -8.08
C THR A 40 -2.96 10.62 -7.64
N ALA A 41 -2.01 11.30 -8.29
CA ALA A 41 -1.74 12.72 -8.10
C ALA A 41 -1.24 13.34 -9.42
N LYS A 42 -1.09 14.66 -9.44
CA LYS A 42 -0.52 15.38 -10.60
C LYS A 42 0.85 14.77 -10.95
N ASN A 43 1.05 14.44 -12.23
CA ASN A 43 2.29 13.86 -12.75
C ASN A 43 2.65 12.46 -12.21
N PHE A 44 1.76 11.84 -11.44
CA PHE A 44 1.99 10.57 -10.78
C PHE A 44 0.88 9.56 -11.09
N GLY A 45 1.23 8.56 -11.90
CA GLY A 45 0.37 7.47 -12.32
C GLY A 45 0.61 6.19 -11.52
N TRP A 46 -0.48 5.53 -11.17
CA TRP A 46 -0.46 4.27 -10.43
C TRP A 46 -1.54 3.31 -10.94
N ALA A 47 -1.21 2.03 -10.98
CA ALA A 47 -2.17 0.97 -11.26
C ALA A 47 -1.86 -0.28 -10.44
N ASN A 48 -2.87 -0.84 -9.79
CA ASN A 48 -2.70 -2.01 -8.95
C ASN A 48 -3.28 -3.26 -9.65
N ALA A 49 -2.37 -4.05 -10.21
CA ALA A 49 -2.71 -5.24 -11.00
C ALA A 49 -3.05 -6.45 -10.13
N VAL A 50 -2.44 -6.54 -8.94
CA VAL A 50 -2.65 -7.58 -7.94
C VAL A 50 -2.72 -6.92 -6.55
N PRO A 51 -3.93 -6.53 -6.08
CA PRO A 51 -4.09 -5.88 -4.77
C PRO A 51 -3.92 -6.84 -3.59
N ASP A 52 -4.25 -8.11 -3.80
CA ASP A 52 -4.04 -9.18 -2.85
C ASP A 52 -3.89 -10.51 -3.58
N SER A 53 -2.96 -11.33 -3.11
CA SER A 53 -2.66 -12.65 -3.65
C SER A 53 -2.12 -13.58 -2.58
N ASP A 54 -2.30 -14.89 -2.82
CA ASP A 54 -1.47 -15.90 -2.18
C ASP A 54 -0.21 -16.05 -3.06
N ALA A 55 0.98 -15.84 -2.48
CA ALA A 55 2.24 -15.81 -3.19
C ALA A 55 3.11 -17.02 -2.84
N VAL A 56 3.83 -17.52 -3.84
CA VAL A 56 4.83 -18.58 -3.71
C VAL A 56 6.18 -18.03 -4.18
N VAL A 57 7.15 -18.02 -3.27
CA VAL A 57 8.55 -17.69 -3.56
C VAL A 57 9.31 -18.99 -3.70
N ASP A 58 9.97 -19.18 -4.85
CA ASP A 58 10.87 -20.31 -5.12
C ASP A 58 12.10 -19.77 -5.85
N LEU A 59 13.10 -19.37 -5.07
CA LEU A 59 14.31 -18.70 -5.53
C LEU A 59 15.55 -19.47 -5.06
N ILE A 60 16.63 -19.31 -5.81
CA ILE A 60 18.00 -19.61 -5.40
C ILE A 60 18.69 -18.26 -5.24
N VAL A 61 19.21 -17.97 -4.06
CA VAL A 61 19.92 -16.72 -3.74
C VAL A 61 21.31 -17.07 -3.24
N GLY A 62 22.36 -16.68 -3.97
CA GLY A 62 23.74 -17.00 -3.61
C GLY A 62 24.04 -18.50 -3.55
N GLY A 63 23.27 -19.32 -4.27
CA GLY A 63 23.36 -20.79 -4.24
C GLY A 63 22.51 -21.46 -3.16
N GLU A 64 21.86 -20.70 -2.27
CA GLU A 64 20.96 -21.22 -1.24
C GLU A 64 19.50 -21.19 -1.70
N GLN A 65 18.74 -22.22 -1.35
CA GLN A 65 17.31 -22.28 -1.68
C GLN A 65 16.50 -21.40 -0.71
N VAL A 66 15.72 -20.49 -1.27
CA VAL A 66 14.76 -19.64 -0.56
C VAL A 66 13.37 -19.99 -1.07
N LYS A 67 12.62 -20.75 -0.27
CA LYS A 67 11.28 -21.22 -0.65
C LYS A 67 10.27 -21.04 0.48
N TYR A 68 9.24 -20.25 0.24
CA TYR A 68 8.15 -20.01 1.19
C TYR A 68 6.89 -19.52 0.50
N THR A 69 5.78 -19.53 1.23
CA THR A 69 4.51 -18.95 0.79
C THR A 69 4.11 -17.81 1.70
N GLY A 70 3.41 -16.82 1.17
CA GLY A 70 2.93 -15.68 1.94
C GLY A 70 1.84 -14.92 1.20
N TYR A 71 1.60 -13.68 1.61
CA TYR A 71 0.74 -12.77 0.88
C TYR A 71 1.55 -11.92 -0.08
N GLY A 72 0.98 -11.61 -1.23
CA GLY A 72 1.65 -10.84 -2.26
C GLY A 72 0.80 -9.70 -2.80
N TYR A 73 1.50 -8.71 -3.32
CA TYR A 73 0.93 -7.51 -3.91
C TYR A 73 1.79 -7.11 -5.12
N HIS A 74 1.16 -6.56 -6.17
CA HIS A 74 1.88 -6.05 -7.33
C HIS A 74 1.16 -4.86 -7.98
N ASP A 75 1.87 -3.75 -8.10
CA ASP A 75 1.45 -2.54 -8.78
C ASP A 75 2.50 -2.01 -9.74
N LYS A 76 2.16 -0.88 -10.35
CA LYS A 76 3.01 -0.15 -11.26
C LYS A 76 2.84 1.34 -11.01
N ASP A 77 3.97 1.99 -10.74
CA ASP A 77 4.13 3.44 -10.73
C ASP A 77 4.76 3.94 -12.01
N TRP A 78 4.40 5.17 -12.41
CA TRP A 78 5.09 5.96 -13.43
C TRP A 78 4.85 7.45 -13.22
N GLY A 79 5.74 8.27 -13.78
CA GLY A 79 5.60 9.73 -13.78
C GLY A 79 6.32 10.34 -14.97
N ASP A 80 6.06 11.62 -15.21
CA ASP A 80 6.70 12.41 -16.27
C ASP A 80 7.78 13.39 -15.74
N ARG A 81 8.05 13.34 -14.43
CA ARG A 81 9.14 14.06 -13.75
C ARG A 81 9.81 13.19 -12.67
N PRO A 82 10.95 13.60 -12.09
CA PRO A 82 11.57 12.89 -10.98
C PRO A 82 10.60 12.70 -9.81
N PHE A 83 10.58 11.48 -9.28
CA PHE A 83 9.64 11.07 -8.25
C PHE A 83 9.73 11.96 -6.99
N VAL A 84 10.95 12.25 -6.52
CA VAL A 84 11.22 13.11 -5.35
C VAL A 84 10.80 14.57 -5.50
N GLU A 85 10.47 15.01 -6.71
CA GLU A 85 9.95 16.36 -6.99
C GLU A 85 8.40 16.38 -7.04
N SER A 86 7.74 15.22 -6.86
CA SER A 86 6.31 15.07 -7.07
C SER A 86 5.43 15.18 -5.84
N PHE A 87 6.04 15.12 -4.65
CA PHE A 87 5.35 15.14 -3.38
C PHE A 87 6.27 15.62 -2.27
N ILE A 88 5.66 16.05 -1.17
CA ILE A 88 6.36 16.25 0.11
C ILE A 88 6.08 15.13 1.10
N ASP A 89 5.02 14.35 0.88
CA ASP A 89 4.61 13.27 1.78
C ASP A 89 3.82 12.20 1.02
N TRP A 90 3.98 10.97 1.47
CA TRP A 90 3.34 9.78 0.94
C TRP A 90 3.17 8.79 2.08
N TYR A 91 1.93 8.31 2.28
CA TYR A 91 1.64 7.07 2.99
C TYR A 91 0.94 6.11 2.06
N TRP A 92 1.52 4.93 1.91
CA TRP A 92 0.94 3.86 1.12
C TRP A 92 1.05 2.56 1.87
N GLY A 93 0.11 1.67 1.60
CA GLY A 93 0.27 0.30 1.99
C GLY A 93 -0.92 -0.55 1.61
N HIS A 94 -0.81 -1.81 1.99
CA HIS A 94 -1.86 -2.78 1.86
C HIS A 94 -1.83 -3.73 3.05
N ALA A 95 -2.99 -4.30 3.37
CA ALA A 95 -3.11 -5.30 4.42
C ALA A 95 -4.25 -6.27 4.11
N ARG A 96 -4.10 -7.50 4.61
CA ARG A 96 -5.20 -8.45 4.74
C ARG A 96 -5.64 -8.44 6.19
N LEU A 97 -6.90 -8.13 6.46
CA LEU A 97 -7.47 -8.00 7.81
C LEU A 97 -8.78 -8.82 7.89
N GLY A 98 -8.73 -9.97 8.54
CA GLY A 98 -9.83 -10.95 8.45
C GLY A 98 -10.11 -11.32 6.99
N ASP A 99 -11.37 -11.19 6.56
CA ASP A 99 -11.81 -11.48 5.19
C ASP A 99 -11.67 -10.27 4.23
N TYR A 100 -11.07 -9.18 4.70
CA TYR A 100 -10.88 -7.95 3.94
C TYR A 100 -9.46 -7.83 3.39
N SER A 101 -9.34 -7.39 2.15
CA SER A 101 -8.08 -6.90 1.59
C SER A 101 -8.21 -5.41 1.34
N ILE A 102 -7.32 -4.62 1.93
CA ILE A 102 -7.33 -3.16 1.83
C ILE A 102 -6.03 -2.66 1.20
N VAL A 103 -6.14 -1.60 0.40
CA VAL A 103 -5.02 -0.82 -0.15
C VAL A 103 -5.32 0.65 0.05
N TRP A 104 -4.32 1.43 0.44
CA TRP A 104 -4.48 2.85 0.68
C TRP A 104 -3.33 3.67 0.11
N PHE A 105 -3.67 4.91 -0.19
CA PHE A 105 -2.79 5.99 -0.55
C PHE A 105 -3.32 7.26 0.14
N ASP A 106 -2.46 7.94 0.86
CA ASP A 106 -2.69 9.28 1.42
C ASP A 106 -1.44 10.12 1.07
N PHE A 107 -1.60 11.05 0.15
CA PHE A 107 -0.50 11.66 -0.60
C PHE A 107 -0.59 13.19 -0.51
N ILE A 108 0.52 13.88 -0.30
CA ILE A 108 0.57 15.35 -0.35
C ILE A 108 1.55 15.77 -1.45
N ASP A 109 1.02 16.40 -2.50
CA ASP A 109 1.83 16.84 -3.63
C ASP A 109 2.71 18.06 -3.32
N ASP A 110 3.55 18.46 -4.27
CA ASP A 110 4.42 19.64 -4.18
C ASP A 110 3.67 20.98 -4.18
N GLU A 111 2.37 20.97 -4.46
CA GLU A 111 1.44 22.10 -4.34
C GLU A 111 0.64 22.06 -3.03
N LEU A 112 0.97 21.13 -2.12
CA LEU A 112 0.35 20.91 -0.81
C LEU A 112 -1.10 20.46 -0.89
N VAL A 113 -1.51 19.87 -2.02
CA VAL A 113 -2.81 19.26 -2.20
C VAL A 113 -2.76 17.83 -1.69
N ASN A 114 -3.64 17.52 -0.73
CA ASN A 114 -3.80 16.16 -0.25
C ASN A 114 -4.74 15.39 -1.19
N THR A 115 -4.26 14.27 -1.73
CA THR A 115 -5.05 13.34 -2.53
C THR A 115 -5.00 11.96 -1.89
N VAL A 116 -6.13 11.26 -1.93
CA VAL A 116 -6.25 9.92 -1.36
C VAL A 116 -6.70 8.92 -2.42
N SER A 117 -6.35 7.66 -2.23
CA SER A 117 -6.91 6.53 -2.97
C SER A 117 -7.13 5.38 -1.99
N SER A 118 -8.35 4.84 -1.99
CA SER A 118 -8.75 3.73 -1.15
C SER A 118 -9.24 2.59 -2.02
N TYR A 119 -8.96 1.37 -1.59
CA TYR A 119 -9.54 0.15 -2.12
C TYR A 119 -9.80 -0.80 -0.97
N ALA A 120 -10.97 -1.41 -0.99
CA ALA A 120 -11.23 -2.56 -0.17
C ALA A 120 -12.02 -3.61 -0.94
N SER A 121 -11.74 -4.86 -0.60
CA SER A 121 -12.45 -6.02 -1.10
C SER A 121 -12.78 -6.96 0.04
N LYS A 122 -13.84 -7.75 -0.16
CA LYS A 122 -14.29 -8.80 0.75
C LYS A 122 -14.76 -9.97 -0.10
N ASP A 123 -14.40 -11.19 0.30
CA ASP A 123 -14.78 -12.42 -0.41
C ASP A 123 -14.45 -12.38 -1.91
N GLY A 124 -13.29 -11.82 -2.26
CA GLY A 124 -12.82 -11.71 -3.65
C GLY A 124 -13.58 -10.70 -4.51
N LYS A 125 -14.32 -9.77 -3.92
CA LYS A 125 -15.07 -8.72 -4.63
C LYS A 125 -14.73 -7.35 -4.09
N ILE A 126 -14.60 -6.37 -4.97
CA ILE A 126 -14.45 -4.96 -4.60
C ILE A 126 -15.73 -4.51 -3.87
N ILE A 127 -15.57 -3.94 -2.68
CA ILE A 127 -16.67 -3.30 -1.92
C ILE A 127 -16.59 -1.77 -2.00
N THR A 128 -15.38 -1.23 -2.04
CA THR A 128 -15.11 0.20 -2.28
C THR A 128 -13.82 0.37 -3.08
N ALA A 129 -13.79 1.40 -3.91
CA ALA A 129 -12.59 1.93 -4.54
C ALA A 129 -12.85 3.41 -4.83
N SER A 130 -12.10 4.32 -4.21
CA SER A 130 -12.43 5.74 -4.26
C SER A 130 -11.27 6.67 -3.95
N CYS A 131 -11.24 7.82 -4.64
CA CYS A 131 -10.39 8.96 -4.33
C CYS A 131 -11.15 10.14 -3.71
N LYS A 132 -12.40 9.92 -3.25
CA LYS A 132 -13.16 11.00 -2.62
C LYS A 132 -12.50 11.42 -1.32
N GLU A 133 -12.61 12.70 -0.98
CA GLU A 133 -12.24 13.19 0.34
C GLU A 133 -12.94 12.34 1.43
N GLY A 134 -12.17 11.88 2.41
CA GLY A 134 -12.65 11.02 3.48
C GLY A 134 -12.76 9.52 3.14
N ALA A 135 -12.43 9.10 1.91
CA ALA A 135 -12.45 7.68 1.55
C ALA A 135 -11.41 6.85 2.33
N VAL A 136 -10.24 7.44 2.59
CA VAL A 136 -9.26 6.94 3.55
C VAL A 136 -8.53 8.11 4.21
N LYS A 137 -8.09 7.93 5.45
CA LYS A 137 -7.23 8.84 6.19
C LYS A 137 -6.17 8.04 6.92
N VAL A 138 -4.89 8.35 6.70
CA VAL A 138 -3.76 7.66 7.31
C VAL A 138 -2.96 8.62 8.17
N ARG A 139 -2.83 8.36 9.47
CA ARG A 139 -2.10 9.27 10.38
C ARG A 139 -1.13 8.51 11.25
N PRO A 140 0.08 9.05 11.52
CA PRO A 140 1.00 8.46 12.46
C PRO A 140 0.36 8.37 13.85
N VAL A 141 0.64 7.29 14.58
CA VAL A 141 0.26 7.14 15.99
C VAL A 141 1.12 8.06 16.85
N ASP A 142 2.40 8.18 16.49
CA ASP A 142 3.42 8.99 17.15
C ASP A 142 4.23 9.75 16.11
N GLY A 143 4.31 11.08 16.24
CA GLY A 143 5.02 11.93 15.28
C GLY A 143 4.12 13.01 14.67
N PRO A 144 4.72 13.96 13.94
CA PRO A 144 3.99 15.05 13.30
C PRO A 144 3.22 14.56 12.06
N TYR A 145 2.13 15.24 11.74
CA TYR A 145 1.48 15.16 10.43
C TYR A 145 1.21 16.59 9.92
N PRO A 146 1.65 16.94 8.70
CA PRO A 146 2.55 16.16 7.84
C PRO A 146 3.94 15.91 8.48
N PRO A 147 4.75 14.98 7.96
CA PRO A 147 6.11 14.74 8.38
C PRO A 147 6.97 15.98 8.16
N VAL A 148 8.06 16.09 8.91
CA VAL A 148 8.90 17.30 8.96
C VAL A 148 10.28 17.09 8.32
N GLY A 149 10.55 15.94 7.72
CA GLY A 149 11.83 15.59 7.10
C GLY A 149 12.99 15.50 8.08
N ASP A 150 12.74 15.11 9.33
CA ASP A 150 13.75 14.94 10.38
C ASP A 150 14.38 13.54 10.39
N GLY A 151 13.96 12.66 9.47
CA GLY A 151 14.41 11.28 9.39
C GLY A 151 13.83 10.37 10.48
N ASN A 152 12.88 10.86 11.27
CA ASN A 152 12.16 10.03 12.24
C ASN A 152 10.87 9.51 11.63
N PHE A 153 10.65 8.20 11.74
CA PHE A 153 9.44 7.55 11.26
C PHE A 153 8.60 7.04 12.43
N PRO A 154 7.25 7.15 12.35
CA PRO A 154 6.32 6.73 13.39
C PRO A 154 6.42 5.24 13.65
N SER A 155 6.07 4.80 14.85
CA SER A 155 6.02 3.37 15.22
C SER A 155 4.83 2.63 14.60
N ALA A 156 3.75 3.36 14.29
CA ALA A 156 2.51 2.81 13.77
C ALA A 156 1.68 3.87 13.04
N PHE A 157 0.70 3.43 12.25
CA PHE A 157 -0.29 4.30 11.59
C PHE A 157 -1.71 3.89 11.91
N ASN A 158 -2.57 4.88 12.12
CA ASN A 158 -4.01 4.71 12.14
C ASN A 158 -4.57 4.93 10.74
N ILE A 159 -5.38 3.98 10.29
CA ILE A 159 -6.07 3.97 9.01
C ILE A 159 -7.57 4.01 9.30
N VAL A 160 -8.22 5.07 8.83
CA VAL A 160 -9.68 5.18 8.84
C VAL A 160 -10.16 5.12 7.40
N MET A 161 -10.92 4.08 7.03
CA MET A 161 -11.34 3.82 5.65
C MET A 161 -12.86 3.64 5.55
N ASP A 162 -13.47 4.31 4.59
CA ASP A 162 -14.89 4.15 4.27
C ASP A 162 -15.10 2.92 3.37
N LEU A 163 -15.67 1.86 3.94
CA LEU A 163 -15.99 0.61 3.24
C LEU A 163 -17.38 0.64 2.58
N GLY A 164 -17.99 1.82 2.46
CA GLY A 164 -19.31 2.02 1.88
C GLY A 164 -20.40 1.39 2.75
N LYS A 165 -21.11 0.40 2.20
CA LYS A 165 -22.23 -0.24 2.91
C LYS A 165 -21.80 -1.06 4.13
N GLU A 166 -20.54 -1.49 4.19
CA GLU A 166 -20.00 -2.23 5.33
C GLU A 166 -19.73 -1.30 6.53
N GLY A 167 -19.51 -0.01 6.30
CA GLY A 167 -19.26 1.00 7.33
C GLY A 167 -17.83 1.51 7.34
N ILE A 168 -17.38 2.01 8.50
CA ILE A 168 -16.04 2.60 8.65
C ILE A 168 -15.11 1.60 9.31
N LEU A 169 -14.03 1.25 8.62
CA LEU A 169 -12.91 0.51 9.19
C LEU A 169 -12.01 1.48 9.96
N ASN A 170 -11.73 1.14 11.21
CA ASN A 170 -10.65 1.75 11.98
C ASN A 170 -9.61 0.65 12.21
N ALA A 171 -8.42 0.83 11.63
CA ALA A 171 -7.32 -0.10 11.76
C ALA A 171 -6.04 0.60 12.21
N THR A 172 -5.17 -0.13 12.88
CA THR A 172 -3.82 0.27 13.23
C THR A 172 -2.85 -0.73 12.62
N VAL A 173 -1.84 -0.24 11.92
CA VAL A 173 -0.70 -1.02 11.43
C VAL A 173 0.53 -0.68 12.25
N THR A 174 1.15 -1.68 12.87
CA THR A 174 2.27 -1.49 13.79
C THR A 174 3.54 -2.07 13.18
N ARG A 175 4.62 -1.30 13.17
CA ARG A 175 5.90 -1.74 12.59
C ARG A 175 6.44 -2.93 13.39
N GLU A 176 6.74 -4.01 12.70
CA GLU A 176 7.41 -5.17 13.29
C GLU A 176 8.79 -5.40 12.66
N LEU A 177 8.88 -5.29 11.33
CA LEU A 177 10.13 -5.44 10.59
C LEU A 177 10.29 -4.33 9.55
N THR A 178 11.46 -3.71 9.52
CA THR A 178 11.87 -2.81 8.43
C THR A 178 12.38 -3.64 7.25
N VAL A 179 11.72 -3.48 6.10
CA VAL A 179 12.04 -4.17 4.83
C VAL A 179 13.07 -3.38 4.03
N LEU A 180 12.95 -2.04 4.05
CA LEU A 180 13.88 -1.14 3.38
C LEU A 180 13.97 0.17 4.18
N GLU A 181 15.18 0.67 4.34
CA GLU A 181 15.49 1.93 5.01
C GLU A 181 16.48 2.73 4.15
N VAL A 182 16.08 3.92 3.74
CA VAL A 182 16.93 4.92 3.09
C VAL A 182 16.56 6.31 3.64
N PRO A 183 17.40 7.35 3.52
CA PRO A 183 17.30 8.57 4.34
C PRO A 183 15.96 9.32 4.39
N ILE A 184 15.10 9.16 3.38
CA ILE A 184 13.79 9.84 3.26
C ILE A 184 12.63 8.86 3.14
N TYR A 185 12.89 7.55 3.23
CA TYR A 185 11.91 6.53 2.93
C TYR A 185 12.17 5.28 3.75
N GLU A 186 11.10 4.77 4.36
CA GLU A 186 11.12 3.48 5.00
C GLU A 186 9.91 2.66 4.58
N ARG A 187 10.12 1.35 4.46
CA ARG A 187 9.08 0.34 4.21
C ARG A 187 9.11 -0.70 5.29
N TRP A 188 7.93 -1.06 5.79
CA TRP A 188 7.76 -2.01 6.87
C TRP A 188 6.74 -3.07 6.55
N THR A 189 6.84 -4.17 7.28
CA THR A 189 5.79 -5.17 7.41
C THR A 189 5.48 -5.36 8.89
N GLY A 190 4.26 -5.79 9.18
CA GLY A 190 3.85 -6.07 10.55
C GLY A 190 2.35 -6.30 10.69
N PRO A 191 1.87 -6.44 11.94
CA PRO A 191 0.48 -6.72 12.21
C PRO A 191 -0.42 -5.54 11.84
N ALA A 192 -1.59 -5.89 11.31
CA ALA A 192 -2.73 -4.99 11.15
C ALA A 192 -3.84 -5.45 12.11
N VAL A 193 -4.41 -4.53 12.88
CA VAL A 193 -5.51 -4.79 13.81
C VAL A 193 -6.59 -3.76 13.58
N GLY A 194 -7.86 -4.16 13.47
CA GLY A 194 -8.92 -3.20 13.24
C GLY A 194 -10.32 -3.74 13.42
N SER A 195 -11.30 -2.84 13.39
CA SER A 195 -12.72 -3.16 13.53
C SER A 195 -13.58 -2.27 12.63
N ILE A 196 -14.76 -2.78 12.27
CA ILE A 196 -15.74 -2.04 11.48
C ILE A 196 -16.82 -1.51 12.42
N ASN A 197 -17.02 -0.18 12.43
CA ASN A 197 -17.99 0.51 13.30
C ASN A 197 -17.87 0.14 14.79
N GLY A 198 -16.66 -0.16 15.29
CA GLY A 198 -16.42 -0.60 16.67
C GLY A 198 -16.93 -2.02 16.98
N GLY A 199 -17.18 -2.82 15.95
CA GLY A 199 -17.51 -4.24 16.08
C GLY A 199 -16.33 -5.11 16.53
N PRO A 200 -16.42 -6.44 16.35
CA PRO A 200 -15.35 -7.36 16.71
C PRO A 200 -14.02 -7.00 16.04
N GLU A 201 -12.94 -7.18 16.79
CA GLU A 201 -11.59 -6.99 16.29
C GLU A 201 -11.25 -8.07 15.26
N MET A 202 -10.60 -7.63 14.20
CA MET A 202 -9.97 -8.45 13.18
C MET A 202 -8.47 -8.22 13.23
N THR A 203 -7.70 -9.27 12.99
CA THR A 203 -6.24 -9.23 12.95
C THR A 203 -5.74 -9.70 11.60
N GLY A 204 -4.54 -9.26 11.25
CA GLY A 204 -3.91 -9.63 10.00
C GLY A 204 -2.51 -9.06 9.87
N VAL A 205 -2.04 -8.94 8.64
CA VAL A 205 -0.68 -8.48 8.33
C VAL A 205 -0.72 -7.61 7.09
N GLY A 206 0.21 -6.67 7.01
CA GLY A 206 0.35 -5.79 5.87
C GLY A 206 1.79 -5.37 5.63
N LEU A 207 1.95 -4.62 4.55
CA LEU A 207 3.17 -3.93 4.19
C LEU A 207 2.80 -2.50 3.83
N TRP A 208 3.58 -1.54 4.32
CA TRP A 208 3.34 -0.13 4.12
C TRP A 208 4.65 0.64 4.14
N GLU A 209 4.60 1.87 3.64
CA GLU A 209 5.75 2.74 3.53
C GLU A 209 5.37 4.21 3.74
N GLU A 210 6.37 4.99 4.10
CA GLU A 210 6.29 6.44 4.23
C GLU A 210 7.45 7.08 3.48
N VAL A 211 7.18 8.21 2.83
CA VAL A 211 8.23 9.16 2.44
C VAL A 211 8.18 10.37 3.36
N ASN A 212 9.28 10.61 4.09
CA ASN A 212 9.45 11.72 5.01
C ASN A 212 10.41 12.76 4.40
N LEU A 213 9.92 13.59 3.48
CA LEU A 213 10.69 14.70 2.92
C LEU A 213 10.56 15.96 3.79
N LEU A 214 11.59 16.81 3.74
CA LEU A 214 11.54 18.12 4.41
C LEU A 214 10.37 18.92 3.86
N ASN A 215 9.41 19.22 4.73
CA ASN A 215 8.32 20.12 4.40
C ASN A 215 8.91 21.52 4.16
N PRO A 216 8.79 22.10 2.95
CA PRO A 216 9.36 23.41 2.65
C PRO A 216 8.69 24.56 3.42
N LEU A 217 7.61 24.28 4.17
CA LEU A 217 6.92 25.22 5.06
C LEU A 217 7.19 25.02 6.57
N ALA A 218 8.01 24.04 6.96
CA ALA A 218 8.39 23.81 8.36
C ALA A 218 9.46 24.78 8.86
#